data_AF-A0A7V5FRI2-F1
#
_entry.id   AF-A0A7V5FRI2-F1
#
_cell.length_a   1.000
_cell.length_b   1.000
_cell.length_c   1.000
_cell.angle_alpha   90.00
_cell.angle_beta   90.00
_cell.angle_gamma   90.00
#
_symmetry.space_group_name_H-M   'P 1'
#
loop_
_entity.id
_entity.type
_entity.pdbx_description
1 polymer ?
#
loop_
_entity_poly.entity_id
_entity_poly.type
_entity_poly.pdbx_seq_one_letter_code
_entity_poly.pdbx_strand_id
1 'polypeptide(L)'
;HPECIVVSDGLNCFPGFVQAHCTHKAIVTGGGPDSVQRPEFKWVNTMIGNVKNSILGTYHSVSEKHVPRYLAEFCYRFNRRFQLDKMIERLAYVAVHTAPMPQHRLTLAEVRW
;
A
#
# COMPACT_ATOMS: atom_id res chain seq x y z
N HIS A 1 21.04 -17.44 1.76
CA HIS A 1 21.91 -17.08 2.90
C HIS A 1 21.32 -17.68 4.17
N PRO A 2 22.08 -18.44 4.98
CA PRO A 2 21.53 -19.23 6.09
C PRO A 2 21.15 -18.44 7.35
N GLU A 3 21.03 -17.11 7.28
CA GLU A 3 20.71 -16.26 8.45
C GLU A 3 19.62 -15.22 8.12
N CYS A 4 18.59 -15.63 7.38
CA CYS A 4 17.43 -14.76 7.15
C CYS A 4 16.38 -14.99 8.25
N ILE A 5 16.06 -13.94 9.00
CA ILE A 5 14.92 -13.92 9.92
C ILE A 5 13.70 -13.49 9.11
N VAL A 6 12.75 -14.39 8.95
CA VAL A 6 11.47 -14.12 8.29
C VAL A 6 10.44 -13.77 9.37
N VAL A 7 9.88 -12.57 9.30
CA VAL A 7 8.83 -12.09 10.20
C VAL A 7 7.50 -12.08 9.46
N SER A 8 6.46 -12.73 9.99
CA SER A 8 5.12 -12.75 9.38
C SER A 8 4.00 -12.68 10.41
N ASP A 9 2.76 -12.50 9.97
CA ASP A 9 1.53 -12.56 10.78
C ASP A 9 1.20 -13.95 11.35
N GLY A 10 1.87 -15.00 10.86
CA GLY A 10 1.71 -16.36 11.36
C GLY A 10 0.65 -17.17 10.61
N LEU A 11 0.23 -16.70 9.43
CA LEU A 11 -0.64 -17.48 8.54
C LEU A 11 0.02 -18.83 8.18
N ASN A 12 -0.77 -19.91 8.13
CA ASN A 12 -0.26 -21.27 7.94
C ASN A 12 0.26 -21.59 6.52
N CYS A 13 0.59 -20.57 5.71
CA CYS A 13 1.18 -20.73 4.37
C CYS A 13 2.71 -20.64 4.37
N PHE A 14 3.33 -20.41 5.52
CA PHE A 14 4.77 -20.22 5.68
C PHE A 14 5.63 -21.42 6.19
N PRO A 15 5.18 -22.70 6.24
CA PRO A 15 6.03 -23.81 6.67
C PRO A 15 7.33 -24.00 5.86
N GLY A 16 7.33 -23.55 4.60
CA GLY A 16 8.48 -23.66 3.70
C GLY A 16 9.73 -22.93 4.17
N PHE A 17 9.61 -21.92 5.04
CA PHE A 17 10.79 -21.20 5.55
C PHE A 17 11.59 -22.00 6.58
N VAL A 18 10.91 -22.78 7.42
CA VAL A 18 11.57 -23.68 8.38
C VAL A 18 12.30 -24.80 7.63
N GLN A 19 11.69 -25.30 6.54
CA GLN A 19 12.31 -26.29 5.66
C GLN A 19 13.51 -25.73 4.88
N ALA A 20 13.52 -24.43 4.59
CA ALA A 20 14.62 -23.72 3.92
C ALA A 20 15.75 -23.27 4.89
N HIS A 21 15.75 -23.75 6.14
CA HIS A 21 16.70 -23.33 7.19
C HIS A 21 16.68 -21.82 7.51
N CYS A 22 15.54 -21.13 7.31
CA CYS A 22 15.34 -19.75 7.75
C CYS A 22 14.65 -19.72 9.13
N THR A 23 15.05 -18.80 10.00
CA THR A 23 14.37 -18.60 11.29
C THR A 23 13.07 -17.84 11.07
N HIS A 24 11.93 -18.47 11.37
CA HIS A 24 10.62 -17.85 11.25
C HIS A 24 10.14 -17.30 12.60
N LYS A 25 9.91 -15.99 12.67
CA LYS A 25 9.34 -15.29 13.83
C LYS A 25 7.91 -14.87 13.48
N ALA A 26 6.94 -15.66 13.92
CA ALA A 26 5.52 -15.30 13.79
C ALA A 26 5.14 -14.23 14.82
N ILE A 27 4.60 -13.11 14.34
CA ILE A 27 4.02 -12.05 15.15
C ILE A 27 2.51 -12.21 15.06
N VAL A 28 2.00 -13.18 15.80
CA VAL A 28 0.55 -13.38 15.92
C VAL A 28 0.01 -12.27 16.82
N THR A 29 -0.88 -11.45 16.26
CA THR A 29 -1.55 -10.36 16.96
C THR A 29 -2.98 -10.75 17.22
N GLY A 30 -3.44 -10.57 18.47
CA GLY A 30 -4.86 -10.63 18.77
C GLY A 30 -5.61 -9.42 18.19
N GLY A 31 -6.93 -9.43 18.31
CA GLY A 31 -7.72 -8.20 18.16
C GLY A 31 -7.58 -7.29 19.38
N GLY A 32 -7.96 -6.02 19.22
CA GLY A 32 -8.12 -5.08 20.34
C GLY A 32 -7.05 -3.99 20.47
N PRO A 33 -7.22 -3.08 21.45
CA PRO A 33 -6.40 -1.87 21.59
C PRO A 33 -4.92 -2.15 21.87
N ASP A 34 -4.62 -3.21 22.64
CA ASP A 34 -3.25 -3.57 23.01
C ASP A 34 -2.40 -3.99 21.81
N SER A 35 -3.04 -4.56 20.78
CA SER A 35 -2.34 -4.89 19.53
C SER A 35 -1.80 -3.64 18.85
N VAL A 36 -2.46 -2.49 18.95
CA VAL A 36 -2.06 -1.23 18.31
C VAL A 36 -0.77 -0.65 18.92
N GLN A 37 -0.47 -1.00 20.18
CA GLN A 37 0.73 -0.53 20.91
C GLN A 37 2.01 -1.25 20.48
N ARG A 38 1.89 -2.27 19.62
CA ARG A 38 3.05 -2.99 19.10
C ARG A 38 3.93 -2.10 18.22
N PRO A 39 5.25 -2.07 18.44
CA PRO A 39 6.18 -1.28 17.63
C PRO A 39 6.06 -1.56 16.13
N GLU A 40 5.72 -2.79 15.75
CA GLU A 40 5.55 -3.25 14.39
C GLU A 40 4.41 -2.54 13.65
N PHE A 41 3.34 -2.14 14.36
CA PHE A 41 2.24 -1.39 13.76
C PHE A 41 2.42 0.12 13.79
N LYS A 42 3.44 0.64 14.47
CA LYS A 42 3.68 2.09 14.53
C LYS A 42 3.76 2.69 13.13
N TRP A 43 4.58 2.10 12.27
CA TRP A 43 4.73 2.56 10.88
C TRP A 43 3.47 2.33 10.05
N VAL A 44 2.73 1.24 10.27
CA VAL A 44 1.46 0.98 9.59
C VAL A 44 0.43 2.06 9.93
N ASN A 45 0.27 2.38 11.21
CA ASN A 45 -0.64 3.43 11.68
C ASN A 45 -0.22 4.81 11.16
N THR A 46 1.08 5.12 11.17
CA THR A 46 1.61 6.34 10.56
C THR A 46 1.30 6.40 9.06
N MET A 47 1.48 5.30 8.33
CA MET A 47 1.17 5.23 6.91
C MET A 47 -0.32 5.43 6.63
N ILE A 48 -1.20 4.79 7.42
CA ILE A 48 -2.66 4.99 7.31
C ILE A 48 -3.03 6.46 7.61
N GLY A 49 -2.40 7.07 8.63
CA GLY A 49 -2.57 8.49 8.93
C GLY A 49 -2.17 9.39 7.77
N ASN A 50 -1.03 9.10 7.12
CA ASN A 50 -0.56 9.83 5.95
C ASN A 50 -1.53 9.70 4.76
N VAL A 51 -2.06 8.50 4.52
CA VAL A 51 -3.08 8.27 3.49
C VAL A 51 -4.32 9.13 3.77
N LYS A 52 -4.85 9.08 5.00
CA LYS A 52 -6.03 9.87 5.40
C LYS A 52 -5.80 11.37 5.19
N ASN A 53 -4.68 11.89 5.68
CA ASN A 53 -4.34 13.31 5.56
C ASN A 53 -4.14 13.72 4.10
N SER A 54 -3.49 12.89 3.28
CA SER A 54 -3.30 13.19 1.86
C SER A 54 -4.64 13.25 1.10
N ILE A 55 -5.57 12.35 1.40
CA ILE A 55 -6.89 12.32 0.75
C ILE A 55 -7.71 13.54 1.18
N LEU A 56 -7.83 13.78 2.50
CA LEU A 56 -8.61 14.90 3.03
C LEU A 56 -8.02 16.27 2.66
N GLY A 57 -6.70 16.37 2.49
CA GLY A 57 -6.04 17.62 2.09
C GLY A 57 -6.10 17.90 0.59
N THR A 58 -6.27 16.88 -0.26
CA THR A 58 -6.27 17.03 -1.73
C THR A 58 -7.69 17.20 -2.28
N TYR A 59 -8.66 16.49 -1.71
CA TYR A 59 -10.02 16.42 -2.23
C TYR A 59 -11.00 17.22 -1.36
N HIS A 60 -11.82 18.06 -1.98
CA HIS A 60 -12.89 18.79 -1.27
C HIS A 60 -13.98 17.85 -0.73
N SER A 61 -14.25 16.76 -1.45
CA SER A 61 -15.16 15.70 -1.03
C SER A 61 -14.58 14.33 -1.36
N VAL A 62 -14.83 13.36 -0.49
CA VAL A 62 -14.34 11.98 -0.63
C VAL A 62 -15.54 11.08 -0.95
N SER A 63 -15.42 10.28 -2.01
CA SER A 63 -16.42 9.29 -2.40
C SER A 63 -15.84 7.89 -2.33
N GLU A 64 -16.60 6.95 -1.75
CA GLU A 64 -16.22 5.53 -1.67
C GLU A 64 -15.90 4.94 -3.05
N LYS A 65 -16.68 5.32 -4.07
CA LYS A 65 -16.48 4.93 -5.47
C LYS A 65 -15.05 5.18 -5.99
N HIS A 66 -14.41 6.25 -5.52
CA HIS A 66 -13.12 6.69 -6.02
C HIS A 66 -11.94 6.29 -5.11
N VAL A 67 -12.20 5.53 -4.03
CA VAL A 67 -11.15 5.06 -3.10
C VAL A 67 -9.98 4.40 -3.80
N PRO A 68 -10.17 3.50 -4.80
CA PRO A 68 -9.03 2.91 -5.51
C PRO A 68 -8.16 3.96 -6.22
N ARG A 69 -8.76 5.04 -6.73
CA ARG A 69 -8.02 6.12 -7.42
C ARG A 69 -7.28 7.00 -6.44
N TYR A 70 -7.91 7.35 -5.31
CA TYR A 70 -7.25 8.10 -4.24
C TYR A 70 -6.02 7.36 -3.72
N LEU A 71 -6.14 6.04 -3.52
CA LEU A 71 -5.01 5.21 -3.10
C LEU A 71 -3.94 5.10 -4.20
N ALA A 72 -4.33 4.93 -5.46
CA ALA A 72 -3.37 4.88 -6.57
C ALA A 72 -2.56 6.18 -6.70
N GLU A 73 -3.21 7.34 -6.58
CA GLU A 73 -2.54 8.64 -6.59
C GLU A 73 -1.59 8.78 -5.39
N PHE A 74 -2.07 8.43 -4.18
CA PHE A 74 -1.24 8.46 -2.98
C PHE A 74 0.01 7.60 -3.16
N CYS A 75 -0.15 6.34 -3.60
CA CYS A 75 0.97 5.43 -3.85
C CYS A 75 1.93 5.99 -4.92
N TYR A 76 1.40 6.59 -5.98
CA TYR A 76 2.20 7.19 -7.03
C TYR A 76 3.10 8.31 -6.49
N ARG A 77 2.54 9.22 -5.69
CA ARG A 77 3.23 10.35 -5.06
C ARG A 77 4.18 9.88 -3.94
N PHE A 78 3.70 9.01 -3.06
CA PHE A 78 4.45 8.52 -1.90
C PHE A 78 5.72 7.75 -2.33
N ASN A 79 5.60 6.85 -3.32
CA ASN A 79 6.75 6.09 -3.82
C ASN A 79 7.80 6.95 -4.55
N ARG A 80 7.46 8.21 -4.90
CA ARG A 80 8.34 9.17 -5.59
C ARG A 80 8.60 10.41 -4.75
N ARG A 81 8.29 10.38 -3.46
CA ARG A 81 8.36 11.54 -2.55
C ARG A 81 9.77 12.15 -2.36
N PHE A 82 10.81 11.53 -2.91
CA PHE A 82 12.18 12.04 -2.91
C PHE A 82 12.65 12.52 -4.29
N GLN A 83 11.80 12.42 -5.31
CA GLN A 83 12.08 12.76 -6.71
C GLN A 83 10.85 13.46 -7.33
N LEU A 84 10.31 14.47 -6.61
CA LEU A 84 9.09 15.15 -7.03
C LEU A 84 9.27 15.93 -8.34
N ASP A 85 10.47 16.48 -8.55
CA ASP A 85 10.89 17.18 -9.77
C ASP A 85 10.65 16.34 -11.03
N LYS A 86 10.87 15.03 -10.95
CA LYS A 86 10.73 14.09 -12.08
C LYS A 86 9.33 13.50 -12.22
N MET A 87 8.41 13.81 -11.31
CA MET A 87 7.13 13.13 -11.22
C MET A 87 6.23 13.40 -12.43
N ILE A 88 6.22 14.64 -12.92
CA ILE A 88 5.40 15.06 -14.06
C ILE A 88 5.96 14.49 -15.37
N GLU A 89 7.29 14.59 -15.57
CA GLU A 89 7.96 14.00 -16.73
C GLU A 89 7.71 12.50 -16.82
N ARG A 90 7.81 11.79 -15.69
CA ARG A 90 7.53 10.36 -15.63
C ARG A 90 6.07 10.04 -15.93
N LEU A 91 5.13 10.85 -15.43
CA LEU A 91 3.71 10.66 -15.70
C LEU A 91 3.41 10.86 -17.19
N ALA A 92 3.97 11.90 -17.80
CA ALA A 92 3.85 12.17 -19.23
C ALA A 92 4.44 11.02 -20.05
N TYR A 93 5.63 10.54 -19.70
CA TYR A 93 6.23 9.36 -20.32
C TYR A 93 5.29 8.15 -20.25
N VAL A 94 4.72 7.84 -19.07
CA VAL A 94 3.84 6.68 -18.93
C VAL A 94 2.54 6.88 -19.74
N ALA A 95 1.98 8.09 -19.74
CA ALA A 95 0.76 8.41 -20.47
C ALA A 95 0.89 8.17 -21.98
N VAL A 96 2.02 8.55 -22.59
CA VAL A 96 2.23 8.37 -24.04
C VAL A 96 2.55 6.91 -24.43
N HIS A 97 3.02 6.10 -23.48
CA HIS A 97 3.33 4.67 -23.71
C HIS A 97 2.19 3.73 -23.28
N THR A 98 1.14 4.25 -22.65
CA THR A 98 -0.01 3.46 -22.22
C THR A 98 -1.10 3.58 -23.29
N ALA A 99 -1.63 2.44 -23.74
CA ALA A 99 -2.72 2.44 -24.71
C ALA A 99 -3.92 3.25 -24.15
N PRO A 100 -4.57 4.09 -24.99
CA PRO A 100 -5.69 4.91 -24.53
C PRO A 100 -6.81 4.02 -23.99
N MET A 101 -7.27 4.32 -22.77
CA MET A 101 -8.36 3.58 -22.14
C MET A 101 -9.64 4.43 -22.14
N PRO A 102 -10.72 3.97 -22.80
CA PRO A 102 -12.00 4.66 -22.77
C PRO A 102 -12.55 4.80 -21.35
N GLN A 103 -13.24 5.92 -21.07
CA GLN A 103 -13.75 6.24 -19.74
C GLN A 103 -14.61 5.13 -19.14
N HIS A 104 -15.46 4.47 -19.92
CA HIS A 104 -16.32 3.38 -19.43
C HIS A 104 -15.52 2.21 -18.85
N ARG A 105 -14.32 1.91 -19.39
CA ARG A 105 -13.43 0.87 -18.87
C ARG A 105 -12.75 1.31 -17.57
N LEU A 106 -12.37 2.57 -17.48
CA LEU A 106 -11.79 3.15 -16.26
C LEU A 106 -12.79 3.15 -15.10
N THR A 107 -14.08 3.33 -15.38
CA THR A 107 -15.13 3.32 -14.34
C THR A 107 -15.53 1.91 -13.91
N LEU A 108 -15.33 0.87 -14.73
CA LEU A 108 -15.61 -0.52 -14.33
C LEU A 108 -14.78 -0.96 -13.11
N ALA A 109 -13.55 -0.44 -12.97
CA ALA A 109 -12.71 -0.71 -11.81
C ALA A 109 -13.28 -0.10 -10.50
N GLU A 110 -14.18 0.87 -10.60
CA GLU A 110 -14.80 1.58 -9.48
C GLU A 110 -16.12 0.93 -9.03
N VAL A 111 -16.67 -0.01 -9.80
CA VAL A 111 -17.97 -0.68 -9.49
C VAL A 111 -17.80 -1.84 -8.51
N ARG A 112 -16.57 -2.32 -8.30
CA ARG A 112 -16.28 -3.53 -7.50
C ARG A 112 -15.98 -3.27 -6.02
N TRP A 113 -16.18 -2.04 -5.55
CA TRP A 113 -15.97 -1.61 -4.17
C TRP A 113 -17.24 -0.93 -3.67
#